data_AF-A0A6A8DHV8-F1
#
_entry.id   AF-A0A6A8DHV8-F1
#
_cell.length_a   1.000
_cell.length_b   1.000
_cell.length_c   1.000
_cell.angle_alpha   90.00
_cell.angle_beta   90.00
_cell.angle_gamma   90.00
#
_symmetry.space_group_name_H-M   'P 1'
#
loop_
_entity.id
_entity.type
_entity.pdbx_description
1 polymer ?
#
loop_
_entity_poly.entity_id
_entity_poly.type
_entity_poly.pdbx_seq_one_letter_code
_entity_poly.pdbx_strand_id
1 'polypeptide(L)'
;MKQIKWVLLTIVVLCLFICSYFAGKVFNQSSIQTEQVSSKKIAKNKDRVSESSSQTKSVASSSSKSEEKLDYETITPMQTAAAIAYYGQHKVGKTIWKDIFDGADDLDIYQNDNADGLNVKGRGNSWMLHPSQEGGSHMATYTVGADGEVAFYDISAVNKDDDKDPYATVNLRDIINYVNDQGAVDQIKDKAQHIHLQQ
;
A
#
# COMPACT_ATOMS: atom_id res chain seq x y z
N MET A 1 -3.67 0.32 -53.69
CA MET A 1 -2.77 -0.76 -53.22
C MET A 1 -1.35 -0.33 -52.79
N LYS A 2 -0.98 0.97 -52.82
CA LYS A 2 0.36 1.41 -52.35
C LYS A 2 0.41 1.71 -50.84
N GLN A 3 -0.69 2.18 -50.24
CA GLN A 3 -0.74 2.57 -48.82
C GLN A 3 -0.68 1.37 -47.85
N ILE A 4 -1.23 0.22 -48.23
CA ILE A 4 -1.26 -0.99 -47.37
C ILE A 4 0.15 -1.56 -47.15
N LYS A 5 1.05 -1.39 -48.13
CA LYS A 5 2.43 -1.89 -48.03
C LYS A 5 3.27 -1.13 -46.99
N TRP A 6 2.98 0.15 -46.76
CA TRP A 6 3.71 0.97 -45.79
C TRP A 6 3.28 0.69 -44.35
N VAL A 7 1.98 0.42 -44.14
CA VAL A 7 1.42 0.06 -42.81
C VAL A 7 1.93 -1.30 -42.33
N LEU A 8 2.08 -2.27 -43.24
CA LEU A 8 2.59 -3.59 -42.87
C LEU A 8 4.09 -3.56 -42.53
N LEU A 9 4.85 -2.68 -43.18
CA LEU A 9 6.29 -2.52 -42.93
C LEU A 9 6.57 -1.86 -41.58
N THR A 10 5.77 -0.88 -41.16
CA THR A 10 5.91 -0.23 -39.85
C THR A 10 5.54 -1.15 -38.69
N ILE A 11 4.52 -2.00 -38.84
CA ILE A 11 4.13 -2.99 -37.81
C ILE A 11 5.23 -4.03 -37.58
N VAL A 12 5.88 -4.53 -38.64
CA VAL A 12 6.96 -5.52 -38.52
C VAL A 12 8.19 -4.93 -37.82
N VAL A 13 8.54 -3.67 -38.11
CA VAL A 13 9.66 -2.98 -37.44
C VAL A 13 9.35 -2.75 -35.96
N LEU A 14 8.11 -2.36 -35.61
CA LEU A 14 7.69 -2.16 -34.22
C LEU A 14 7.75 -3.46 -33.39
N CYS A 15 7.35 -4.60 -33.96
CA CYS A 15 7.39 -5.90 -33.29
C CYS A 15 8.82 -6.36 -32.97
N LEU A 16 9.80 -6.06 -33.84
CA LEU A 16 11.20 -6.45 -33.62
C LEU A 16 11.84 -5.69 -32.45
N PHE A 17 11.45 -4.44 -32.19
CA PHE A 17 11.94 -3.68 -31.03
C PHE A 17 11.38 -4.18 -29.68
N ILE A 18 10.16 -4.73 -29.66
CA ILE A 18 9.53 -5.25 -28.45
C ILE A 18 10.13 -6.61 -28.05
N CYS A 19 10.47 -7.46 -29.03
CA CYS A 19 11.07 -8.77 -28.75
C CYS A 19 12.51 -8.68 -28.20
N SER A 20 13.29 -7.64 -28.55
CA SER A 20 14.63 -7.45 -27.99
C SER A 20 14.64 -6.91 -26.55
N TYR A 21 13.54 -6.33 -26.07
CA TYR A 21 13.49 -5.74 -24.73
C TYR A 21 13.17 -6.78 -23.62
N PHE A 22 12.64 -7.95 -23.99
CA PHE A 22 12.27 -9.01 -23.04
C PHE A 22 13.23 -10.22 -22.98
N ALA A 23 14.28 -10.26 -23.82
CA ALA A 23 15.25 -11.35 -23.83
C ALA A 23 16.32 -11.26 -22.72
N GLY A 24 16.28 -10.24 -21.86
CA GLY A 24 17.31 -9.98 -20.85
C GLY A 24 16.99 -10.43 -19.41
N LYS A 25 15.81 -11.01 -19.13
CA LYS A 25 15.37 -11.24 -17.73
C LYS A 25 15.01 -12.70 -17.39
N VAL A 26 15.69 -13.65 -18.00
CA VAL A 26 15.63 -15.06 -17.56
C VAL A 26 17.05 -15.64 -17.54
N PHE A 27 17.83 -15.28 -16.52
CA PHE A 27 18.85 -16.14 -15.92
C PHE A 27 19.29 -15.52 -14.59
N ASN A 28 18.80 -16.08 -13.49
CA ASN A 28 19.60 -16.22 -12.28
C ASN A 28 19.08 -17.45 -11.53
N GLN A 29 19.69 -18.56 -11.89
CA GLN A 29 19.56 -19.86 -11.24
C GLN A 29 20.63 -19.95 -10.14
N SER A 30 20.16 -20.25 -8.93
CA SER A 30 20.85 -20.93 -7.82
C SER A 30 22.04 -20.25 -7.12
N SER A 31 21.90 -20.05 -5.80
CA SER A 31 22.59 -20.94 -4.87
C SER A 31 21.81 -21.04 -3.54
N ILE A 32 21.40 -22.26 -3.23
CA ILE A 32 21.01 -22.67 -1.89
C ILE A 32 22.33 -22.90 -1.15
N GLN A 33 22.58 -22.15 -0.08
CA GLN A 33 23.61 -22.51 0.89
C GLN A 33 22.93 -23.01 2.16
N THR A 34 22.88 -24.33 2.26
CA THR A 34 22.69 -25.09 3.49
C THR A 34 23.97 -25.00 4.31
N GLU A 35 23.92 -24.39 5.49
CA GLU A 35 24.89 -24.64 6.57
C GLU A 35 24.09 -25.12 7.79
N GLN A 36 23.94 -26.44 7.92
CA GLN A 36 24.75 -27.31 8.77
C GLN A 36 24.75 -26.93 10.25
N VAL A 37 23.93 -27.70 10.99
CA VAL A 37 23.99 -27.92 12.43
C VAL A 37 25.43 -28.23 12.86
N SER A 38 25.97 -27.42 13.78
CA SER A 38 27.17 -27.76 14.54
C SER A 38 26.82 -27.86 16.02
N SER A 39 26.58 -29.10 16.45
CA SER A 39 26.49 -29.48 17.86
C SER A 39 27.86 -29.30 18.53
N LYS A 40 27.97 -28.38 19.50
CA LYS A 40 29.13 -28.34 20.41
C LYS A 40 28.75 -28.90 21.77
N LYS A 41 29.24 -30.11 22.02
CA LYS A 41 29.33 -30.78 23.32
C LYS A 41 30.48 -30.16 24.14
N ILE A 42 30.57 -30.52 25.44
CA ILE A 42 31.61 -30.26 26.45
C ILE A 42 31.22 -29.12 27.42
N ALA A 43 31.20 -29.24 28.76
CA ALA A 43 31.63 -30.30 29.67
C ALA A 43 30.80 -30.28 30.96
N LYS A 44 30.71 -31.48 31.54
CA LYS A 44 30.30 -31.79 32.91
C LYS A 44 31.41 -31.32 33.86
N ASN A 45 31.12 -30.45 34.82
CA ASN A 45 31.86 -30.46 36.07
C ASN A 45 30.92 -30.26 37.26
N LYS A 46 31.21 -31.02 38.31
CA LYS A 46 30.36 -31.33 39.45
C LYS A 46 30.93 -30.61 40.68
N ASP A 47 30.01 -30.22 41.57
CA ASP A 47 30.19 -29.86 42.98
C ASP A 47 30.89 -28.53 43.34
N ARG A 48 30.11 -27.56 43.85
CA ARG A 48 29.99 -27.31 45.31
C ARG A 48 28.98 -26.19 45.61
N VAL A 49 28.20 -26.46 46.66
CA VAL A 49 27.22 -25.58 47.30
C VAL A 49 27.93 -24.37 47.91
N SER A 50 27.41 -23.17 47.66
CA SER A 50 27.44 -22.07 48.63
C SER A 50 26.23 -21.16 48.39
N GLU A 51 25.45 -21.03 49.44
CA GLU A 51 24.27 -20.20 49.62
C GLU A 51 24.64 -18.71 49.62
N SER A 52 23.97 -17.88 48.81
CA SER A 52 23.69 -16.47 49.09
C SER A 52 22.91 -15.78 47.94
N SER A 53 21.77 -15.20 48.30
CA SER A 53 21.18 -13.96 47.77
C SER A 53 20.73 -13.88 46.30
N SER A 54 19.42 -13.95 46.12
CA SER A 54 18.59 -12.95 45.43
C SER A 54 19.13 -12.31 44.14
N GLN A 55 18.74 -12.86 42.99
CA GLN A 55 18.24 -12.06 41.85
C GLN A 55 17.63 -12.99 40.81
N THR A 56 16.31 -13.15 40.87
CA THR A 56 15.51 -13.58 39.73
C THR A 56 15.65 -12.53 38.63
N LYS A 57 16.67 -12.69 37.77
CA LYS A 57 16.65 -12.05 36.45
C LYS A 57 15.58 -12.76 35.65
N SER A 58 14.39 -12.18 35.64
CA SER A 58 13.36 -12.44 34.65
C SER A 58 14.03 -12.30 33.28
N VAL A 59 14.31 -13.43 32.63
CA VAL A 59 14.60 -13.44 31.21
C VAL A 59 13.29 -12.99 30.57
N ALA A 60 13.22 -11.72 30.19
CA ALA A 60 12.17 -11.24 29.32
C ALA A 60 12.30 -12.06 28.04
N SER A 61 11.47 -13.10 27.94
CA SER A 61 11.22 -13.75 26.67
C SER A 61 10.58 -12.66 25.82
N SER A 62 11.39 -11.98 25.02
CA SER A 62 10.91 -11.14 23.95
C SER A 62 10.19 -12.10 23.02
N SER A 63 8.89 -12.29 23.25
CA SER A 63 8.05 -12.79 22.19
C SER A 63 8.20 -11.76 21.08
N SER A 64 8.96 -12.10 20.06
CA SER A 64 8.83 -11.44 18.78
C SER A 64 7.38 -11.69 18.38
N LYS A 65 6.48 -10.79 18.78
CA LYS A 65 5.22 -10.61 18.07
C LYS A 65 5.70 -10.36 16.66
N SER A 66 5.54 -11.36 15.79
CA SER A 66 5.55 -11.09 14.36
C SER A 66 4.46 -10.06 14.20
N GLU A 67 4.85 -8.79 14.06
CA GLU A 67 3.89 -7.73 13.78
C GLU A 67 3.17 -8.15 12.51
N GLU A 68 1.88 -8.43 12.66
CA GLU A 68 1.06 -8.97 11.60
C GLU A 68 0.92 -7.88 10.54
N LYS A 69 1.69 -8.03 9.45
CA LYS A 69 1.73 -7.09 8.34
C LYS A 69 0.41 -7.03 7.59
N LEU A 70 0.14 -5.90 6.95
CA LEU A 70 -0.88 -5.81 5.92
C LEU A 70 -0.39 -6.56 4.67
N ASP A 71 -1.28 -7.35 4.10
CA ASP A 71 -1.02 -8.10 2.87
C ASP A 71 -1.97 -7.65 1.76
N TYR A 72 -1.44 -7.45 0.55
CA TYR A 72 -2.20 -6.93 -0.58
C TYR A 72 -3.36 -7.85 -1.00
N GLU A 73 -3.22 -9.17 -0.87
CA GLU A 73 -4.24 -10.12 -1.32
C GLU A 73 -5.38 -10.25 -0.30
N THR A 74 -5.12 -9.93 0.98
CA THR A 74 -6.10 -10.08 2.06
C THR A 74 -6.55 -8.77 2.70
N ILE A 75 -6.04 -7.61 2.26
CA ILE A 75 -6.42 -6.30 2.80
C ILE A 75 -7.92 -6.05 2.57
N THR A 76 -8.62 -5.62 3.61
CA THR A 76 -10.04 -5.29 3.48
C THR A 76 -10.23 -3.94 2.77
N PRO A 77 -11.43 -3.65 2.23
CA PRO A 77 -11.70 -2.34 1.64
C PRO A 77 -11.47 -1.17 2.62
N MET A 78 -11.87 -1.34 3.89
CA MET A 78 -11.71 -0.31 4.92
C MET A 78 -10.24 -0.13 5.31
N GLN A 79 -9.47 -1.22 5.42
CA GLN A 79 -8.02 -1.13 5.60
C GLN A 79 -7.32 -0.49 4.40
N THR A 80 -7.81 -0.75 3.18
CA THR A 80 -7.29 -0.13 1.95
C THR A 80 -7.50 1.38 2.00
N ALA A 81 -8.72 1.83 2.33
CA ALA A 81 -9.03 3.24 2.47
C ALA A 81 -8.18 3.93 3.54
N ALA A 82 -8.03 3.30 4.72
CA ALA A 82 -7.18 3.79 5.79
C ALA A 82 -5.70 3.87 5.38
N ALA A 83 -5.18 2.85 4.68
CA ALA A 83 -3.79 2.83 4.20
C ALA A 83 -3.53 3.92 3.14
N ILE A 84 -4.47 4.14 2.23
CA ILE A 84 -4.42 5.23 1.24
C ILE A 84 -4.43 6.59 1.94
N ALA A 85 -5.29 6.78 2.94
CA ALA A 85 -5.35 8.03 3.70
C ALA A 85 -4.06 8.31 4.47
N TYR A 86 -3.52 7.29 5.15
CA TYR A 86 -2.22 7.37 5.84
C TYR A 86 -1.09 7.74 4.87
N TYR A 87 -1.02 7.09 3.71
CA TYR A 87 -0.02 7.41 2.70
C TYR A 87 -0.22 8.84 2.17
N GLY A 88 -1.47 9.23 1.91
CA GLY A 88 -1.87 10.57 1.50
C GLY A 88 -1.29 11.64 2.42
N GLN A 89 -1.50 11.48 3.72
CA GLN A 89 -1.01 12.38 4.77
C GLN A 89 0.51 12.55 4.72
N HIS A 90 1.25 11.46 4.49
CA HIS A 90 2.70 11.44 4.63
C HIS A 90 3.47 11.72 3.33
N LYS A 91 2.85 11.49 2.16
CA LYS A 91 3.57 11.48 0.87
C LYS A 91 2.94 12.34 -0.22
N VAL A 92 1.64 12.62 -0.18
CA VAL A 92 0.96 13.35 -1.26
C VAL A 92 1.09 14.87 -1.10
N GLY A 93 1.51 15.34 0.08
CA GLY A 93 1.84 16.76 0.31
C GLY A 93 0.63 17.70 0.27
N LYS A 94 -0.57 17.17 0.57
CA LYS A 94 -1.83 17.93 0.63
C LYS A 94 -2.45 17.80 2.01
N THR A 95 -2.85 18.92 2.59
CA THR A 95 -3.39 19.00 3.96
C THR A 95 -4.66 18.19 4.13
N ILE A 96 -5.51 18.11 3.10
CA ILE A 96 -6.76 17.33 3.12
C ILE A 96 -6.54 15.89 3.62
N TRP A 97 -5.46 15.22 3.21
CA TRP A 97 -5.20 13.84 3.64
C TRP A 97 -4.79 13.75 5.10
N LYS A 98 -4.07 14.76 5.59
CA LYS A 98 -3.75 14.86 7.02
C LYS A 98 -5.02 15.11 7.83
N ASP A 99 -5.87 16.01 7.38
CA ASP A 99 -7.12 16.36 8.07
C ASP A 99 -8.07 15.16 8.11
N ILE A 100 -8.16 14.37 7.03
CA ILE A 100 -8.93 13.13 7.00
C ILE A 100 -8.37 12.06 7.95
N PHE A 101 -7.05 11.85 7.96
CA PHE A 101 -6.49 10.74 8.72
C PHE A 101 -6.37 11.04 10.22
N ASP A 102 -5.85 12.21 10.58
CA ASP A 102 -5.64 12.62 11.98
C ASP A 102 -6.83 13.36 12.58
N GLY A 103 -7.61 14.08 11.77
CA GLY A 103 -8.56 15.10 12.24
C GLY A 103 -9.99 14.61 12.50
N ALA A 104 -10.34 13.42 12.01
CA ALA A 104 -11.68 12.84 12.17
C ALA A 104 -11.59 11.46 12.83
N ASP A 105 -12.37 11.21 13.87
CA ASP A 105 -12.42 9.89 14.51
C ASP A 105 -13.10 8.88 13.58
N ASP A 106 -14.33 9.20 13.15
CA ASP A 106 -15.12 8.42 12.21
C ASP A 106 -15.10 9.03 10.80
N LEU A 107 -14.97 8.16 9.80
CA LEU A 107 -14.98 8.52 8.39
C LEU A 107 -16.08 7.77 7.65
N ASP A 108 -16.69 8.46 6.71
CA ASP A 108 -17.53 7.90 5.68
C ASP A 108 -16.73 7.76 4.39
N ILE A 109 -16.95 6.65 3.69
CA ILE A 109 -16.47 6.47 2.32
C ILE A 109 -17.66 6.43 1.36
N TYR A 110 -17.66 7.37 0.43
CA TYR A 110 -18.62 7.43 -0.67
C TYR A 110 -17.97 6.89 -1.94
N GLN A 111 -18.68 6.01 -2.62
CA GLN A 111 -18.34 5.60 -3.98
C GLN A 111 -19.10 6.48 -4.95
N ASN A 112 -18.41 7.03 -5.95
CA ASN A 112 -19.05 7.57 -7.13
C ASN A 112 -18.77 6.66 -8.32
N ASP A 113 -19.85 6.21 -8.96
CA ASP A 113 -19.84 5.24 -10.07
C ASP A 113 -19.30 5.81 -11.39
N ASN A 114 -18.98 7.11 -11.40
CA ASN A 114 -18.21 7.72 -12.47
C ASN A 114 -16.98 8.48 -11.96
N ALA A 115 -15.82 8.11 -12.50
CA ALA A 115 -14.61 8.90 -12.46
C ALA A 115 -14.57 9.94 -13.60
N ASP A 116 -15.75 10.44 -14.03
CA ASP A 116 -15.85 11.44 -15.08
C ASP A 116 -15.24 12.75 -14.59
N GLY A 117 -14.41 13.39 -15.44
CA GLY A 117 -13.62 14.54 -15.03
C GLY A 117 -12.32 14.17 -14.30
N LEU A 118 -11.87 12.91 -14.32
CA LEU A 118 -10.58 12.45 -13.76
C LEU A 118 -9.73 11.78 -14.85
N ASN A 119 -8.46 12.18 -14.96
CA ASN A 119 -7.55 11.65 -15.99
C ASN A 119 -7.17 10.18 -15.77
N VAL A 120 -7.04 9.73 -14.51
CA VAL A 120 -6.88 8.32 -14.15
C VAL A 120 -8.21 7.81 -13.58
N LYS A 121 -8.96 7.07 -14.40
CA LYS A 121 -10.32 6.60 -14.07
C LYS A 121 -10.36 5.40 -13.13
N GLY A 122 -9.21 4.78 -12.85
CA GLY A 122 -9.14 3.52 -12.11
C GLY A 122 -10.01 2.43 -12.75
N ARG A 123 -10.84 1.75 -11.93
CA ARG A 123 -11.85 0.78 -12.38
C ARG A 123 -13.17 1.41 -12.84
N GLY A 124 -13.18 2.71 -13.13
CA GLY A 124 -14.36 3.49 -13.51
C GLY A 124 -15.02 4.25 -12.35
N ASN A 125 -14.63 3.94 -11.11
CA ASN A 125 -15.20 4.53 -9.90
C ASN A 125 -14.17 5.43 -9.20
N SER A 126 -14.67 6.44 -8.49
CA SER A 126 -13.89 7.23 -7.54
C SER A 126 -14.42 7.04 -6.12
N TRP A 127 -13.54 7.22 -5.14
CA TRP A 127 -13.81 7.04 -3.73
C TRP A 127 -13.48 8.32 -3.00
N MET A 128 -14.39 8.76 -2.14
CA MET A 128 -14.27 10.00 -1.38
C MET A 128 -14.34 9.70 0.11
N LEU A 129 -13.29 10.07 0.84
CA LEU A 129 -13.26 10.01 2.30
C LEU A 129 -13.68 11.33 2.89
N HIS A 130 -14.57 11.26 3.88
CA HIS A 130 -15.23 12.40 4.49
C HIS A 130 -15.43 12.18 6.00
N PRO A 131 -15.24 13.17 6.88
CA PRO A 131 -15.57 13.05 8.29
C PRO A 131 -17.08 12.86 8.50
N SER A 132 -17.52 11.81 9.21
CA SER A 132 -18.96 11.46 9.30
C SER A 132 -19.82 12.53 9.99
N GLN A 133 -19.23 13.41 10.80
CA GLN A 133 -19.95 14.44 11.59
C GLN A 133 -19.86 15.84 10.99
N GLU A 134 -19.16 16.04 9.87
CA GLU A 134 -18.98 17.36 9.27
C GLU A 134 -19.92 17.61 8.08
N GLY A 135 -20.43 18.83 7.99
CA GLY A 135 -21.23 19.26 6.85
C GLY A 135 -20.34 19.69 5.68
N GLY A 136 -20.10 18.75 4.75
CA GLY A 136 -19.76 18.96 3.33
C GLY A 136 -18.86 20.15 2.95
N SER A 137 -17.56 19.88 2.76
CA SER A 137 -16.79 20.31 1.56
C SER A 137 -15.40 19.68 1.47
N HIS A 138 -14.91 19.04 2.53
CA HIS A 138 -13.56 18.47 2.57
C HIS A 138 -13.61 16.97 2.35
N MET A 139 -13.39 16.57 1.10
CA MET A 139 -13.36 15.17 0.69
C MET A 139 -12.01 14.83 0.07
N ALA A 140 -11.29 13.89 0.67
CA ALA A 140 -10.10 13.34 0.05
C ALA A 140 -10.53 12.30 -0.99
N THR A 141 -10.21 12.57 -2.27
CA THR A 141 -10.68 11.74 -3.37
C THR A 141 -9.55 10.91 -3.97
N TYR A 142 -9.83 9.65 -4.26
CA TYR A 142 -8.90 8.77 -4.97
C TYR A 142 -9.62 7.84 -5.94
N THR A 143 -8.85 7.24 -6.85
CA THR A 143 -9.31 6.12 -7.68
C THR A 143 -8.36 4.94 -7.49
N VAL A 144 -8.82 3.73 -7.81
CA VAL A 144 -8.00 2.52 -7.80
C VAL A 144 -8.18 1.76 -9.11
N GLY A 145 -7.07 1.52 -9.81
CA GLY A 145 -6.98 0.78 -11.07
C GLY A 145 -7.14 -0.73 -10.91
N ALA A 146 -7.26 -1.43 -12.05
CA ALA A 146 -7.30 -2.90 -12.07
C ALA A 146 -5.97 -3.52 -11.61
N ASP A 147 -4.86 -2.84 -11.95
CA ASP A 147 -3.47 -3.15 -11.59
C ASP A 147 -3.05 -2.64 -10.20
N GLY A 148 -3.98 -2.03 -9.46
CA GLY A 148 -3.72 -1.45 -8.15
C GLY A 148 -3.10 -0.06 -8.19
N GLU A 149 -3.06 0.61 -9.35
CA GLU A 149 -2.66 2.02 -9.41
C GLU A 149 -3.65 2.90 -8.63
N VAL A 150 -3.16 3.67 -7.66
CA VAL A 150 -3.95 4.61 -6.85
C VAL A 150 -3.59 6.03 -7.26
N ALA A 151 -4.59 6.78 -7.72
CA ALA A 151 -4.43 8.18 -8.10
C ALA A 151 -5.17 9.09 -7.11
N PHE A 152 -4.49 10.13 -6.63
CA PHE A 152 -4.94 11.03 -5.56
C PHE A 152 -5.37 12.38 -6.15
N TYR A 153 -6.56 12.87 -5.78
CA TYR A 153 -7.16 14.06 -6.37
C TYR A 153 -7.60 15.09 -5.33
N ASP A 154 -7.76 16.32 -5.79
CA ASP A 154 -8.56 17.36 -5.15
C ASP A 154 -9.67 17.77 -6.09
N ILE A 155 -10.86 17.30 -5.77
CA ILE A 155 -12.04 17.69 -6.47
C ILE A 155 -12.63 18.89 -5.73
N SER A 156 -11.97 20.05 -5.84
CA SER A 156 -12.65 21.30 -5.53
C SER A 156 -13.86 21.42 -6.47
N ALA A 157 -15.02 21.74 -5.91
CA ALA A 157 -16.32 21.72 -6.59
C ALA A 157 -16.45 22.72 -7.76
N VAL A 158 -15.39 23.48 -8.08
CA VAL A 158 -15.51 24.75 -8.79
C VAL A 158 -15.37 24.62 -10.31
N ASN A 159 -14.69 23.60 -10.85
CA ASN A 159 -14.56 23.41 -12.30
C ASN A 159 -14.89 21.97 -12.70
N LYS A 160 -15.96 21.81 -13.49
CA LYS A 160 -16.53 20.53 -13.95
C LYS A 160 -16.22 20.18 -15.40
N ASP A 161 -15.58 21.10 -16.14
CA ASP A 161 -15.53 21.01 -17.60
C ASP A 161 -14.20 20.44 -18.14
N ASP A 162 -13.19 20.26 -17.29
CA ASP A 162 -11.89 19.66 -17.65
C ASP A 162 -11.57 18.45 -16.78
N ASP A 163 -10.99 17.41 -17.38
CA ASP A 163 -10.44 16.27 -16.65
C ASP A 163 -9.31 16.74 -15.72
N LYS A 164 -9.42 16.42 -14.44
CA LYS A 164 -8.44 16.80 -13.41
C LYS A 164 -7.29 15.79 -13.37
N ASP A 165 -6.08 16.33 -13.33
CA ASP A 165 -4.88 15.54 -13.08
C ASP A 165 -4.76 15.13 -11.61
N PRO A 166 -4.27 13.91 -11.32
CA PRO A 166 -3.95 13.53 -9.96
C PRO A 166 -2.70 14.28 -9.47
N TYR A 167 -2.65 14.53 -8.16
CA TYR A 167 -1.47 15.05 -7.49
C TYR A 167 -0.32 14.06 -7.42
N ALA A 168 -0.69 12.80 -7.32
CA ALA A 168 0.23 11.70 -7.20
C ALA A 168 -0.47 10.43 -7.68
N THR A 169 0.35 9.53 -8.22
CA THR A 169 -0.07 8.20 -8.60
C THR A 169 0.96 7.20 -8.06
N VAL A 170 0.49 6.16 -7.38
CA VAL A 170 1.35 5.15 -6.75
C VAL A 170 0.64 3.80 -6.71
N ASN A 171 1.37 2.70 -6.78
CA ASN A 171 0.75 1.38 -6.68
C ASN A 171 0.32 1.09 -5.23
N LEU A 172 -0.84 0.46 -5.05
CA LEU A 172 -1.36 0.06 -3.74
C LEU A 172 -0.41 -0.88 -3.00
N ARG A 173 0.37 -1.73 -3.70
CA ARG A 173 1.42 -2.54 -3.06
C ARG A 173 2.49 -1.66 -2.41
N ASP A 174 2.87 -0.55 -3.03
CA ASP A 174 3.86 0.37 -2.47
C ASP A 174 3.29 1.16 -1.29
N ILE A 175 2.00 1.50 -1.32
CA ILE A 175 1.28 2.07 -0.17
C ILE A 175 1.30 1.10 1.01
N ILE A 176 0.95 -0.17 0.78
CA ILE A 176 0.93 -1.21 1.82
C ILE A 176 2.34 -1.45 2.38
N ASN A 177 3.34 -1.55 1.51
CA ASN A 177 4.73 -1.68 1.92
C ASN A 177 5.16 -0.49 2.78
N TYR A 178 4.80 0.74 2.39
CA TYR A 178 5.09 1.92 3.18
C TYR A 178 4.47 1.85 4.59
N VAL A 179 3.19 1.47 4.71
CA VAL A 179 2.55 1.28 6.01
C VAL A 179 3.27 0.24 6.86
N ASN A 180 3.60 -0.91 6.27
CA ASN A 180 4.31 -1.99 6.95
C ASN A 180 5.69 -1.54 7.43
N ASP A 181 6.43 -0.80 6.60
CA ASP A 181 7.78 -0.31 6.90
C ASP A 181 7.77 0.81 7.95
N GLN A 182 6.67 1.56 8.07
CA GLN A 182 6.48 2.54 9.15
C GLN A 182 5.99 1.91 10.47
N GLY A 183 5.70 0.61 10.50
CA GLY A 183 5.11 -0.03 11.69
C GLY A 183 3.69 0.47 12.01
N ALA A 184 2.99 1.04 11.03
CA ALA A 184 1.69 1.69 11.22
C ALA A 184 0.50 0.72 11.08
N VAL A 185 0.74 -0.59 11.08
CA VAL A 185 -0.28 -1.60 10.77
C VAL A 185 -1.43 -1.59 11.77
N ASP A 186 -1.13 -1.52 13.06
CA ASP A 186 -2.15 -1.47 14.11
C ASP A 186 -2.99 -0.18 14.00
N GLN A 187 -2.37 0.94 13.65
CA GLN A 187 -3.07 2.20 13.40
C GLN A 187 -4.01 2.10 12.20
N ILE A 188 -3.61 1.42 11.12
CA ILE A 188 -4.51 1.18 9.98
C ILE A 188 -5.67 0.27 10.36
N LYS A 189 -5.41 -0.81 11.12
CA LYS A 189 -6.45 -1.75 11.56
C LYS A 189 -7.48 -1.08 12.46
N ASP A 190 -7.00 -0.25 13.40
CA ASP A 190 -7.82 0.55 14.30
C ASP A 190 -8.65 1.57 13.51
N LYS A 191 -8.00 2.41 12.70
CA LYS A 191 -8.68 3.40 11.86
C LYS A 191 -9.74 2.77 10.96
N ALA A 192 -9.46 1.60 10.38
CA ALA A 192 -10.40 0.89 9.52
C ALA A 192 -11.70 0.47 10.23
N GLN A 193 -11.72 0.32 11.56
CA GLN A 193 -12.96 0.04 12.31
C GLN A 193 -13.91 1.24 12.34
N HIS A 194 -13.38 2.44 12.08
CA HIS A 194 -14.10 3.71 12.10
C HIS A 194 -14.43 4.24 10.70
N ILE A 195 -14.21 3.43 9.66
CA ILE A 195 -14.57 3.77 8.28
C ILE A 195 -15.86 3.06 7.90
N HIS A 196 -16.87 3.83 7.52
CA HIS A 196 -18.19 3.35 7.17
C HIS A 196 -18.46 3.54 5.68
N LEU A 197 -18.78 2.44 5.00
CA LEU A 197 -19.23 2.51 3.61
C LEU A 197 -20.65 3.07 3.57
N GLN A 198 -20.81 4.22 2.93
CA GLN A 198 -22.10 4.82 2.68
C GLN A 198 -22.64 4.31 1.33
N GLN A 199 -23.91 3.90 1.31
CA GLN A 199 -24.61 3.38 0.13
C GLN A 199 -25.48 4.46 -0.51
#